data_AF-A0A831SJ09-F1
#
_entry.id   AF-A0A831SJ09-F1
#
_cell.length_a   1.000
_cell.length_b   1.000
_cell.length_c   1.000
_cell.angle_alpha   90.00
_cell.angle_beta   90.00
_cell.angle_gamma   90.00
#
_symmetry.space_group_name_H-M   'P 1'
#
loop_
_entity.id
_entity.type
_entity.pdbx_description
1 polymer ?
#
loop_
_entity_poly.entity_id
_entity_poly.type
_entity_poly.pdbx_seq_one_letter_code
_entity_poly.pdbx_strand_id
1 'polypeptide(L)'
;MRDVVPETSLLKLGTMGEYGTPLTGRPIFEGMFPADAVLHWDGREWSLGGELTPRDPVSFYHVSKVQDTFHVYEACKYWWLRSYDIMQGVIFGVHTDQVSADPRLRTRLDIDEWFGTIINRFVAQAIVGIPLTLYGRGNQIRGFIALRDAMECMTRLIACPPEPGQYAVVNQISGVYSLRQLAYLVAQIGRKYFDLDVQVQRVENPRVEADEHPFEALYEKLPKNYGFTPKVNIAKEIYRMFELLSKPQIRERIEEKKHLIIPKTWWSGVKREVKRLELLDLKEEIKEDEERYKIYQR
;
A
#
# COMPACT_ATOMS: atom_id res chain seq x y z
N MET A 1 -17.14 -14.01 18.90
CA MET A 1 -15.88 -14.06 19.69
C MET A 1 -16.18 -14.05 21.18
N ARG A 2 -16.69 -12.94 21.74
CA ARG A 2 -17.06 -12.81 23.17
C ARG A 2 -17.71 -14.06 23.78
N ASP A 3 -18.78 -14.58 23.17
CA ASP A 3 -19.58 -15.65 23.79
C ASP A 3 -19.02 -17.07 23.57
N VAL A 4 -18.08 -17.25 22.63
CA VAL A 4 -17.66 -18.59 22.17
C VAL A 4 -16.16 -18.83 22.39
N VAL A 5 -15.34 -17.81 22.11
CA VAL A 5 -13.87 -17.87 22.18
C VAL A 5 -13.31 -16.50 22.64
N PRO A 6 -13.63 -16.05 23.87
CA PRO A 6 -13.27 -14.70 24.35
C PRO A 6 -11.76 -14.45 24.41
N GLU A 7 -10.97 -15.50 24.62
CA GLU A 7 -9.51 -15.40 24.71
C GLU A 7 -8.81 -15.31 23.34
N THR A 8 -9.51 -15.50 22.22
CA THR A 8 -8.89 -15.43 20.89
C THR A 8 -8.44 -14.01 20.55
N SER A 9 -7.24 -13.88 19.97
CA SER A 9 -6.75 -12.64 19.40
C SER A 9 -7.24 -12.46 17.97
N LEU A 10 -7.87 -11.32 17.68
CA LEU A 10 -8.28 -10.95 16.33
C LEU A 10 -7.13 -10.23 15.61
N LEU A 11 -6.67 -10.78 14.49
CA LEU A 11 -5.80 -10.03 13.57
C LEU A 11 -6.66 -9.52 12.41
N LYS A 12 -7.00 -8.23 12.45
CA LYS A 12 -7.81 -7.56 11.45
C LYS A 12 -6.92 -6.84 10.44
N LEU A 13 -7.15 -7.09 9.15
CA LEU A 13 -6.60 -6.24 8.10
C LEU A 13 -7.43 -4.96 7.99
N GLY A 14 -6.90 -3.85 8.48
CA GLY A 14 -7.31 -2.48 8.18
C GLY A 14 -6.78 -2.04 6.81
N THR A 15 -6.36 -0.79 6.69
CA THR A 15 -5.62 -0.25 5.54
C THR A 15 -5.00 1.10 5.88
N MET A 16 -3.79 1.39 5.38
CA MET A 16 -3.21 2.73 5.49
C MET A 16 -4.11 3.83 4.89
N GLY A 17 -4.98 3.47 3.93
CA GLY A 17 -5.91 4.41 3.32
C GLY A 17 -7.04 4.88 4.24
N GLU A 18 -7.16 4.35 5.46
CA GLU A 18 -8.08 4.89 6.48
C GLU A 18 -7.65 6.29 6.94
N TYR A 19 -6.35 6.59 6.94
CA TYR A 19 -5.83 7.88 7.38
C TYR A 19 -5.93 8.98 6.32
N GLY A 20 -6.22 8.60 5.07
CA GLY A 20 -6.15 9.51 3.92
C GLY A 20 -4.76 10.10 3.74
N THR A 21 -4.73 11.36 3.33
CA THR A 21 -3.49 12.14 3.14
C THR A 21 -3.67 13.48 3.85
N PRO A 22 -3.37 13.56 5.17
CA PRO A 22 -3.70 14.73 5.96
C PRO A 22 -2.96 15.96 5.42
N LEU A 23 -3.71 16.91 4.86
CA LEU A 23 -3.15 18.12 4.23
C LEU A 23 -2.42 19.04 5.22
N THR A 24 -2.64 18.84 6.53
CA THR A 24 -1.89 19.51 7.59
C THR A 24 -0.42 19.11 7.63
N GLY A 25 -0.04 18.01 6.97
CA GLY A 25 1.32 17.48 7.00
C GLY A 25 1.70 16.80 8.31
N ARG A 26 0.74 16.60 9.22
CA ARG A 26 0.99 15.87 10.48
C ARG A 26 1.45 14.44 10.21
N PRO A 27 2.25 13.84 11.11
CA PRO A 27 2.55 12.41 11.05
C PRO A 27 1.28 11.54 11.07
N ILE A 28 1.34 10.44 10.34
CA ILE A 28 0.38 9.35 10.38
C ILE A 28 0.88 8.36 11.43
N PHE A 29 0.37 8.49 12.65
CA PHE A 29 0.69 7.60 13.75
C PHE A 29 0.11 6.19 13.54
N GLU A 30 0.58 5.24 14.33
CA GLU A 30 0.11 3.85 14.29
C GLU A 30 -1.19 3.70 15.09
N GLY A 31 -2.28 4.22 14.54
CA GLY A 31 -3.68 4.06 14.95
C GLY A 31 -4.17 5.03 16.02
N MET A 32 -3.31 5.36 16.97
CA MET A 32 -3.61 6.23 18.10
C MET A 32 -2.51 7.26 18.27
N PHE A 33 -2.84 8.41 18.84
CA PHE A 33 -1.86 9.39 19.25
C PHE A 33 -0.98 8.83 20.38
N PRO A 34 0.35 9.05 20.32
CA PRO A 34 1.25 8.64 21.39
C PRO A 34 0.99 9.44 22.67
N ALA A 35 1.47 8.93 23.81
CA ALA A 35 1.18 9.51 25.12
C ALA A 35 1.66 10.97 25.28
N ASP A 36 2.67 11.37 24.51
CA ASP A 36 3.27 12.70 24.48
C ASP A 36 2.65 13.63 23.41
N ALA A 37 1.59 13.21 22.71
CA ALA A 37 0.86 14.06 21.78
C ALA A 37 0.02 15.11 22.53
N VAL A 38 0.23 16.39 22.20
CA VAL A 38 -0.44 17.54 22.83
C VAL A 38 -1.10 18.43 21.78
N LEU A 39 -2.33 18.86 22.04
CA LEU A 39 -3.04 19.90 21.30
C LEU A 39 -2.94 21.22 22.06
N HIS A 40 -2.52 22.29 21.38
CA HIS A 40 -2.59 23.65 21.90
C HIS A 40 -3.72 24.41 21.19
N TRP A 41 -4.71 24.88 21.95
CA TRP A 41 -5.85 25.63 21.42
C TRP A 41 -6.34 26.65 22.47
N ASP A 42 -6.65 27.87 22.04
CA ASP A 42 -7.17 28.93 22.93
C ASP A 42 -6.33 29.14 24.23
N GLY A 43 -5.00 29.13 24.09
CA GLY A 43 -4.06 29.32 25.21
C GLY A 43 -4.00 28.18 26.22
N ARG A 44 -4.58 27.02 25.91
CA ARG A 44 -4.59 25.83 26.77
C ARG A 44 -3.99 24.63 26.05
N GLU A 45 -3.60 23.64 26.85
CA GLU A 45 -3.00 22.38 26.41
C GLU A 45 -3.91 21.20 26.79
N TRP A 46 -4.09 20.26 25.87
CA TRP A 46 -4.78 18.99 26.10
C TRP A 46 -3.93 17.84 25.59
N SER A 47 -3.86 16.75 26.34
CA SER A 47 -3.28 15.51 25.84
C SER A 47 -4.24 14.86 24.85
N LEU A 48 -3.71 14.39 23.73
CA LEU A 48 -4.42 13.52 22.79
C LEU A 48 -4.06 12.04 22.99
N GLY A 49 -3.21 11.73 23.98
CA GLY A 49 -2.64 10.41 24.18
C GLY A 49 -3.70 9.33 24.32
N GLY A 50 -3.62 8.31 23.47
CA GLY A 50 -4.59 7.21 23.46
C GLY A 50 -5.90 7.52 22.74
N GLU A 51 -6.07 8.69 22.13
CA GLU A 51 -7.17 8.93 21.19
C GLU A 51 -6.86 8.32 19.82
N LEU A 52 -7.90 7.84 19.12
CA LEU A 52 -7.75 7.38 17.74
C LEU A 52 -7.34 8.55 16.86
N THR A 53 -6.35 8.33 16.00
CA THR A 53 -5.97 9.33 15.01
C THR A 53 -7.13 9.57 14.02
N PRO A 54 -7.34 10.82 13.55
CA PRO A 54 -8.39 11.12 12.58
C PRO A 54 -8.28 10.28 11.31
N ARG A 55 -9.44 9.82 10.83
CA ARG A 55 -9.61 8.99 9.63
C ARG A 55 -10.23 9.83 8.50
N ASP A 56 -9.72 9.66 7.29
CA ASP A 56 -10.15 10.40 6.09
C ASP A 56 -10.11 9.47 4.85
N PRO A 57 -11.02 8.48 4.78
CA PRO A 57 -10.99 7.46 3.74
C PRO A 57 -11.38 7.99 2.36
N VAL A 58 -10.62 7.61 1.33
CA VAL A 58 -10.78 8.11 -0.05
C VAL A 58 -11.68 7.25 -0.96
N SER A 59 -12.35 6.22 -0.42
CA SER A 59 -13.32 5.41 -1.17
C SER A 59 -14.25 4.62 -0.25
N PHE A 60 -15.35 4.09 -0.78
CA PHE A 60 -16.26 3.22 -0.02
C PHE A 60 -15.58 1.95 0.55
N TYR A 61 -14.58 1.41 -0.17
CA TYR A 61 -13.74 0.34 0.38
C TYR A 61 -13.01 0.81 1.65
N HIS A 62 -12.36 1.99 1.62
CA HIS A 62 -11.67 2.53 2.77
C HIS A 62 -12.63 2.91 3.91
N VAL A 63 -13.82 3.44 3.58
CA VAL A 63 -14.87 3.73 4.57
C VAL A 63 -15.29 2.46 5.31
N SER A 64 -15.47 1.33 4.60
CA SER A 64 -15.81 0.06 5.26
C SER A 64 -14.73 -0.39 6.25
N LYS A 65 -13.45 -0.14 5.95
CA LYS A 65 -12.35 -0.44 6.88
C LYS A 65 -12.34 0.49 8.09
N VAL A 66 -12.63 1.78 7.90
CA VAL A 66 -12.82 2.72 9.03
C VAL A 66 -13.97 2.26 9.94
N GLN A 67 -15.08 1.77 9.38
CA GLN A 67 -16.19 1.22 10.17
C GLN A 67 -15.74 -0.01 10.97
N ASP A 68 -14.99 -0.93 10.36
CA ASP A 68 -14.41 -2.07 11.05
C ASP A 68 -13.51 -1.63 12.22
N THR A 69 -12.66 -0.62 12.01
CA THR A 69 -11.77 -0.04 13.04
C THR A 69 -12.57 0.35 14.28
N PHE A 70 -13.65 1.12 14.12
CA PHE A 70 -14.47 1.54 15.26
C PHE A 70 -15.21 0.36 15.90
N HIS A 71 -15.74 -0.58 15.12
CA HIS A 71 -16.40 -1.77 15.67
C HIS A 71 -15.44 -2.62 16.53
N VAL A 72 -14.22 -2.85 16.04
CA VAL A 72 -13.22 -3.67 16.75
C VAL A 72 -12.69 -2.92 17.97
N TYR A 73 -12.38 -1.62 17.83
CA TYR A 73 -11.93 -0.78 18.94
C TYR A 73 -12.91 -0.79 20.11
N GLU A 74 -14.20 -0.56 19.84
CA GLU A 74 -15.24 -0.57 20.87
C GLU A 74 -15.48 -1.98 21.42
N ALA A 75 -15.37 -3.03 20.60
CA ALA A 75 -15.50 -4.41 21.06
C ALA A 75 -14.35 -4.81 22.02
N CYS A 76 -13.12 -4.37 21.78
CA CYS A 76 -12.00 -4.53 22.70
C CYS A 76 -12.30 -3.85 24.04
N LYS A 77 -12.77 -2.60 24.00
CA LYS A 77 -13.10 -1.82 25.20
C LYS A 77 -14.26 -2.41 26.01
N TYR A 78 -15.36 -2.79 25.37
CA TYR A 78 -16.58 -3.22 26.06
C TYR A 78 -16.57 -4.68 26.47
N TRP A 79 -15.93 -5.54 25.68
CA TRP A 79 -15.99 -6.98 25.88
C TRP A 79 -14.64 -7.58 26.24
N TRP A 80 -13.65 -6.74 26.55
CA TRP A 80 -12.28 -7.17 26.90
C TRP A 80 -11.62 -8.05 25.83
N LEU A 81 -12.07 -7.95 24.57
CA LEU A 81 -11.42 -8.61 23.45
C LEU A 81 -10.05 -7.99 23.19
N ARG A 82 -9.18 -8.73 22.50
CA ARG A 82 -7.85 -8.27 22.09
C ARG A 82 -7.69 -8.38 20.59
N SER A 83 -7.10 -7.35 19.98
CA SER A 83 -6.91 -7.34 18.53
C SER A 83 -5.67 -6.58 18.08
N TYR A 84 -5.10 -7.02 16.97
CA TYR A 84 -4.32 -6.18 16.09
C TYR A 84 -5.19 -5.65 14.96
N ASP A 85 -5.13 -4.34 14.74
CA ASP A 85 -5.55 -3.73 13.49
C ASP A 85 -4.32 -3.37 12.66
N ILE A 86 -4.25 -3.97 11.48
CA ILE A 86 -3.07 -3.99 10.65
C ILE A 86 -3.32 -3.04 9.49
N MET A 87 -2.77 -1.83 9.61
CA MET A 87 -2.89 -0.78 8.62
C MET A 87 -1.89 -1.07 7.50
N GLN A 88 -2.27 -2.01 6.64
CA GLN A 88 -1.43 -2.52 5.58
C GLN A 88 -1.28 -1.49 4.45
N GLY A 89 -0.05 -1.32 3.97
CA GLY A 89 0.23 -0.59 2.73
C GLY A 89 -0.14 -1.39 1.49
N VAL A 90 0.27 -0.90 0.33
CA VAL A 90 0.04 -1.61 -0.93
C VAL A 90 1.00 -2.80 -1.01
N ILE A 91 0.45 -4.02 -1.09
CA ILE A 91 1.24 -5.22 -1.34
C ILE A 91 1.73 -5.23 -2.80
N PHE A 92 3.00 -5.61 -2.97
CA PHE A 92 3.58 -5.94 -4.25
C PHE A 92 4.31 -7.28 -4.21
N GLY A 93 4.53 -7.85 -5.40
CA GLY A 93 5.15 -9.16 -5.55
C GLY A 93 4.18 -10.31 -5.34
N VAL A 94 4.60 -11.47 -5.81
CA VAL A 94 3.84 -12.74 -5.70
C VAL A 94 4.73 -13.89 -5.24
N HIS A 95 5.97 -13.57 -4.87
CA HIS A 95 6.96 -14.56 -4.48
C HIS A 95 7.04 -14.71 -2.96
N THR A 96 6.83 -15.92 -2.50
CA THR A 96 7.29 -16.45 -1.21
C THR A 96 7.93 -17.81 -1.46
N ASP A 97 8.77 -18.28 -0.53
CA ASP A 97 9.42 -19.59 -0.65
C ASP A 97 8.36 -20.70 -0.74
N GLN A 98 7.25 -20.55 -0.03
CA GLN A 98 6.14 -21.51 0.02
C GLN A 98 5.35 -21.56 -1.31
N VAL A 99 4.90 -20.41 -1.82
CA VAL A 99 4.08 -20.39 -3.06
C VAL A 99 4.91 -20.65 -4.33
N SER A 100 6.24 -20.55 -4.22
CA SER A 100 7.17 -20.84 -5.31
C SER A 100 7.68 -22.27 -5.33
N ALA A 101 7.39 -23.05 -4.28
CA ALA A 101 7.86 -24.44 -4.15
C ALA A 101 7.26 -25.37 -5.22
N ASP A 102 6.05 -25.08 -5.70
CA ASP A 102 5.37 -25.85 -6.75
C ASP A 102 4.46 -24.93 -7.58
N PRO A 103 4.41 -25.07 -8.93
CA PRO A 103 3.52 -24.28 -9.77
C PRO A 103 2.04 -24.27 -9.36
N ARG A 104 1.55 -25.32 -8.70
CA ARG A 104 0.18 -25.44 -8.20
C ARG A 104 -0.11 -24.58 -6.97
N LEU A 105 0.93 -24.15 -6.25
CA LEU A 105 0.83 -23.32 -5.04
C LEU A 105 0.87 -21.82 -5.34
N ARG A 106 1.02 -21.44 -6.62
CA ARG A 106 1.10 -20.04 -7.03
C ARG A 106 -0.15 -19.29 -6.59
N THR A 107 0.08 -18.17 -5.91
CA THR A 107 -0.99 -17.22 -5.60
C THR A 107 -1.42 -16.43 -6.84
N ARG A 108 -2.57 -15.74 -6.74
CA ARG A 108 -3.08 -14.85 -7.79
C ARG A 108 -2.19 -13.61 -7.96
N LEU A 109 -2.15 -13.08 -9.18
CA LEU A 109 -1.60 -11.76 -9.51
C LEU A 109 -2.66 -11.01 -10.33
N ASP A 110 -3.07 -9.87 -9.81
CA ASP A 110 -4.13 -9.06 -10.43
C ASP A 110 -3.53 -7.90 -11.23
N ILE A 111 -4.05 -7.71 -12.45
CA ILE A 111 -3.56 -6.72 -13.43
C ILE A 111 -4.66 -5.78 -13.93
N ASP A 112 -5.93 -6.10 -13.64
CA ASP A 112 -7.08 -5.31 -14.05
C ASP A 112 -7.19 -3.99 -13.28
N GLU A 113 -8.13 -3.13 -13.67
CA GLU A 113 -8.36 -1.82 -13.05
C GLU A 113 -8.94 -1.88 -11.63
N TRP A 114 -9.57 -2.99 -11.22
CA TRP A 114 -10.29 -3.10 -9.95
C TRP A 114 -9.43 -3.68 -8.84
N PHE A 115 -8.77 -4.81 -9.12
CA PHE A 115 -7.98 -5.55 -8.12
C PHE A 115 -6.48 -5.36 -8.31
N GLY A 116 -6.02 -4.99 -9.51
CA GLY A 116 -4.60 -4.78 -9.78
C GLY A 116 -4.05 -3.59 -8.99
N THR A 117 -2.95 -3.82 -8.27
CA THR A 117 -2.18 -2.76 -7.60
C THR A 117 -1.10 -2.21 -8.53
N ILE A 118 -0.58 -1.02 -8.22
CA ILE A 118 0.22 -0.24 -9.17
C ILE A 118 1.46 -0.96 -9.71
N ILE A 119 2.27 -1.59 -8.85
CA ILE A 119 3.49 -2.29 -9.29
C ILE A 119 3.14 -3.51 -10.13
N ASN A 120 2.14 -4.30 -9.71
CA ASN A 120 1.66 -5.46 -10.46
C ASN A 120 1.17 -5.06 -11.86
N ARG A 121 0.38 -3.98 -11.94
CA ARG A 121 -0.12 -3.41 -13.19
C ARG A 121 1.02 -2.89 -14.06
N PHE A 122 1.99 -2.17 -13.51
CA PHE A 122 3.10 -1.62 -14.27
C PHE A 122 3.98 -2.71 -14.89
N VAL A 123 4.33 -3.75 -14.13
CA VAL A 123 5.11 -4.86 -14.68
C VAL A 123 4.33 -5.58 -15.79
N ALA A 124 3.03 -5.83 -15.59
CA ALA A 124 2.19 -6.43 -16.61
C ALA A 124 2.10 -5.55 -17.87
N GLN A 125 1.87 -4.24 -17.72
CA GLN A 125 1.84 -3.26 -18.81
C GLN A 125 3.13 -3.27 -19.62
N ALA A 126 4.29 -3.24 -18.96
CA ALA A 126 5.59 -3.30 -19.61
C ALA A 126 5.76 -4.56 -20.48
N ILE A 127 5.30 -5.73 -20.00
CA ILE A 127 5.45 -7.02 -20.69
C ILE A 127 4.60 -7.11 -21.97
N VAL A 128 3.41 -6.51 -21.96
CA VAL A 128 2.50 -6.48 -23.13
C VAL A 128 2.64 -5.21 -23.98
N GLY A 129 3.67 -4.39 -23.72
CA GLY A 129 3.95 -3.19 -24.50
C GLY A 129 2.93 -2.06 -24.33
N ILE A 130 2.19 -2.02 -23.22
CA ILE A 130 1.34 -0.89 -22.86
C ILE A 130 2.19 0.11 -22.06
N PRO A 131 2.20 1.41 -22.42
CA PRO A 131 2.92 2.40 -21.63
C PRO A 131 2.37 2.48 -20.19
N LEU A 132 3.25 2.58 -19.20
CA LEU A 132 2.90 2.57 -17.78
C LEU A 132 1.93 3.72 -17.46
N THR A 133 0.77 3.40 -16.90
CA THR A 133 -0.31 4.38 -16.71
C THR A 133 -0.21 5.13 -15.38
N LEU A 134 0.41 6.31 -15.37
CA LEU A 134 0.40 7.22 -14.22
C LEU A 134 -0.88 8.06 -14.22
N TYR A 135 -1.66 7.98 -13.13
CA TYR A 135 -2.90 8.74 -12.98
C TYR A 135 -2.60 10.15 -12.47
N GLY A 136 -3.10 11.17 -13.17
CA GLY A 136 -2.87 12.56 -12.79
C GLY A 136 -1.37 12.89 -12.81
N ARG A 137 -0.88 13.67 -11.84
CA ARG A 137 0.55 14.02 -11.80
C ARG A 137 1.48 12.85 -11.45
N GLY A 138 0.99 11.82 -10.75
CA GLY A 138 1.82 10.70 -10.30
C GLY A 138 2.64 10.96 -9.02
N ASN A 139 2.44 12.12 -8.36
CA ASN A 139 3.14 12.48 -7.11
C ASN A 139 2.44 11.92 -5.86
N GLN A 140 1.44 11.06 -6.03
CA GLN A 140 0.76 10.43 -4.89
C GLN A 140 1.75 9.50 -4.19
N ILE A 141 1.87 9.63 -2.86
CA ILE A 141 2.79 8.81 -2.05
C ILE A 141 1.98 7.82 -1.23
N ARG A 142 2.39 6.56 -1.25
CA ARG A 142 1.77 5.51 -0.44
C ARG A 142 2.85 4.68 0.26
N GLY A 143 2.46 4.01 1.33
CA GLY A 143 3.27 2.98 1.95
C GLY A 143 3.12 1.65 1.21
N PHE A 144 4.23 0.92 1.06
CA PHE A 144 4.29 -0.34 0.33
C PHE A 144 4.95 -1.41 1.20
N ILE A 145 4.61 -2.67 0.92
CA ILE A 145 5.28 -3.82 1.53
C ILE A 145 5.29 -5.01 0.57
N ALA A 146 6.38 -5.76 0.54
CA ALA A 146 6.43 -6.99 -0.24
C ALA A 146 5.52 -8.06 0.39
N LEU A 147 4.90 -8.92 -0.43
CA LEU A 147 4.05 -10.00 0.07
C LEU A 147 4.75 -10.89 1.12
N ARG A 148 6.02 -11.23 0.89
CA ARG A 148 6.82 -12.02 1.83
C ARG A 148 6.96 -11.35 3.19
N ASP A 149 7.29 -10.06 3.18
CA ASP A 149 7.49 -9.26 4.40
C ASP A 149 6.16 -9.06 5.15
N ALA A 150 5.05 -8.88 4.41
CA ALA A 150 3.72 -8.83 5.01
C ALA A 150 3.38 -10.14 5.75
N MET A 151 3.66 -11.31 5.16
CA MET A 151 3.41 -12.61 5.81
C MET A 151 4.32 -12.84 7.02
N GLU A 152 5.56 -12.36 6.99
CA GLU A 152 6.44 -12.38 8.17
C GLU A 152 5.88 -11.52 9.31
N CYS A 153 5.42 -10.30 9.00
CA CYS A 153 4.74 -9.46 9.98
C CYS A 153 3.52 -10.17 10.58
N MET A 154 2.66 -10.81 9.76
CA MET A 154 1.51 -11.57 10.27
C MET A 154 1.94 -12.66 11.25
N THR A 155 2.97 -13.43 10.91
CA THR A 155 3.50 -14.52 11.76
C THR A 155 3.98 -13.98 13.12
N ARG A 156 4.68 -12.84 13.12
CA ARG A 156 5.15 -12.18 14.35
C ARG A 156 4.00 -11.69 15.22
N LEU A 157 2.99 -11.07 14.62
CA LEU A 157 1.81 -10.58 15.35
C LEU A 157 0.99 -11.73 15.96
N ILE A 158 0.89 -12.87 15.26
CA ILE A 158 0.25 -14.09 15.80
C ILE A 158 1.00 -14.60 17.03
N ALA A 159 2.34 -14.60 16.98
CA ALA A 159 3.18 -15.10 18.07
C ALA A 159 3.23 -14.17 19.30
N CYS A 160 2.81 -12.91 19.15
CA CYS A 160 2.83 -11.90 20.21
C CYS A 160 1.45 -11.23 20.34
N PRO A 161 0.40 -11.95 20.80
CA PRO A 161 -0.95 -11.38 20.89
C PRO A 161 -0.99 -10.18 21.86
N PRO A 162 -1.88 -9.20 21.65
CA PRO A 162 -2.07 -8.09 22.58
C PRO A 162 -2.65 -8.57 23.92
N GLU A 163 -2.59 -7.71 24.92
CA GLU A 163 -3.24 -7.96 26.22
C GLU A 163 -4.78 -7.91 26.09
N PRO A 164 -5.52 -8.60 26.98
CA PRO A 164 -6.99 -8.47 27.04
C PRO A 164 -7.43 -7.01 27.11
N GLY A 165 -8.48 -6.66 26.36
CA GLY A 165 -9.00 -5.29 26.23
C GLY A 165 -8.18 -4.38 25.32
N GLN A 166 -7.00 -4.81 24.84
CA GLN A 166 -6.14 -4.00 24.00
C GLN A 166 -6.55 -4.04 22.53
N TYR A 167 -6.82 -2.85 21.97
CA TYR A 167 -6.83 -2.60 20.53
C TYR A 167 -5.46 -2.09 20.11
N ALA A 168 -4.60 -3.00 19.67
CA ALA A 168 -3.27 -2.67 19.17
C ALA A 168 -3.33 -2.35 17.68
N VAL A 169 -2.59 -1.34 17.24
CA VAL A 169 -2.51 -0.96 15.82
C VAL A 169 -1.05 -0.92 15.38
N VAL A 170 -0.80 -1.42 14.17
CA VAL A 170 0.50 -1.33 13.51
C VAL A 170 0.34 -0.83 12.08
N ASN A 171 1.23 0.06 11.65
CA ASN A 171 1.32 0.43 10.23
C ASN A 171 2.26 -0.56 9.53
N GLN A 172 1.68 -1.46 8.73
CA GLN A 172 2.41 -2.56 8.10
C GLN A 172 2.92 -2.15 6.72
N ILE A 173 4.05 -1.44 6.72
CA ILE A 173 4.77 -0.98 5.54
C ILE A 173 6.28 -1.21 5.71
N SER A 174 7.01 -1.35 4.60
CA SER A 174 8.47 -1.44 4.58
C SER A 174 9.15 -0.23 3.93
N GLY A 175 8.37 0.69 3.38
CA GLY A 175 8.85 1.92 2.75
C GLY A 175 7.70 2.75 2.18
N VAL A 176 7.99 3.99 1.83
CA VAL A 176 7.07 4.91 1.15
C VAL A 176 7.64 5.29 -0.20
N TYR A 177 6.79 5.31 -1.23
CA TYR A 177 7.22 5.62 -2.61
C TYR A 177 6.19 6.49 -3.31
N SER A 178 6.64 7.42 -4.15
CA SER A 178 5.77 8.09 -5.12
C SER A 178 5.43 7.15 -6.27
N LEU A 179 4.27 7.34 -6.92
CA LEU A 179 3.91 6.51 -8.07
C LEU A 179 4.89 6.70 -9.23
N ARG A 180 5.45 7.90 -9.38
CA ARG A 180 6.50 8.24 -10.36
C ARG A 180 7.80 7.46 -10.13
N GLN A 181 8.28 7.39 -8.90
CA GLN A 181 9.45 6.56 -8.56
C GLN A 181 9.23 5.10 -8.96
N LEU A 182 8.05 4.56 -8.69
CA LEU A 182 7.70 3.19 -9.06
C LEU A 182 7.64 3.01 -10.58
N ALA A 183 7.02 3.95 -11.31
CA ALA A 183 6.96 3.90 -12.77
C ALA A 183 8.37 3.94 -13.38
N TYR A 184 9.25 4.81 -12.88
CA TYR A 184 10.63 4.85 -13.33
C TYR A 184 11.37 3.55 -13.02
N LEU A 185 11.29 3.05 -11.79
CA LEU A 185 12.00 1.84 -11.38
C LEU A 185 11.57 0.62 -12.22
N VAL A 186 10.26 0.47 -12.47
CA VAL A 186 9.74 -0.59 -13.34
C VAL A 186 10.24 -0.41 -14.78
N ALA A 187 10.18 0.79 -15.34
CA ALA A 187 10.67 1.06 -16.70
C ALA A 187 12.17 0.82 -16.83
N GLN A 188 12.97 1.25 -15.85
CA GLN A 188 14.40 1.05 -15.82
C GLN A 188 14.76 -0.44 -15.78
N ILE A 189 14.11 -1.24 -14.92
CA ILE A 189 14.35 -2.67 -14.82
C ILE A 189 13.94 -3.40 -16.10
N GLY A 190 12.75 -3.09 -16.64
CA GLY A 190 12.25 -3.69 -17.88
C GLY A 190 13.16 -3.41 -19.08
N ARG A 191 13.61 -2.15 -19.25
CA ARG A 191 14.55 -1.77 -20.32
C ARG A 191 15.92 -2.43 -20.13
N LYS A 192 16.47 -2.39 -18.92
CA LYS A 192 17.86 -2.81 -18.66
C LYS A 192 18.04 -4.33 -18.68
N TYR A 193 17.09 -5.09 -18.15
CA TYR A 193 17.29 -6.53 -17.91
C TYR A 193 16.41 -7.43 -18.77
N PHE A 194 15.36 -6.91 -19.39
CA PHE A 194 14.40 -7.69 -20.17
C PHE A 194 14.25 -7.23 -21.63
N ASP A 195 15.06 -6.24 -22.05
CA ASP A 195 15.06 -5.69 -23.42
C ASP A 195 13.66 -5.22 -23.88
N LEU A 196 12.89 -4.63 -22.96
CA LEU A 196 11.55 -4.12 -23.22
C LEU A 196 11.59 -2.62 -23.51
N ASP A 197 10.91 -2.16 -24.57
CA ASP A 197 10.65 -0.74 -24.80
C ASP A 197 9.52 -0.25 -23.88
N VAL A 198 9.85 -0.07 -22.60
CA VAL A 198 8.89 0.40 -21.60
C VAL A 198 8.76 1.91 -21.71
N GLN A 199 7.57 2.41 -22.01
CA GLN A 199 7.26 3.85 -21.99
C GLN A 199 6.42 4.18 -20.76
N VAL A 200 6.46 5.42 -20.30
CA VAL A 200 5.59 5.91 -19.22
C VAL A 200 4.65 6.95 -19.80
N GLN A 201 3.36 6.89 -19.44
CA GLN A 201 2.36 7.84 -19.89
C GLN A 201 1.59 8.45 -18.71
N ARG A 202 1.31 9.74 -18.82
CA ARG A 202 0.33 10.41 -17.97
C ARG A 202 -1.06 10.19 -18.55
N VAL A 203 -2.00 9.77 -17.73
CA VAL A 203 -3.40 9.61 -18.10
C VAL A 203 -4.30 10.44 -17.16
N GLU A 204 -5.53 10.72 -17.60
CA GLU A 204 -6.51 11.36 -16.72
C GLU A 204 -6.66 10.55 -15.42
N ASN A 205 -6.79 11.22 -14.27
CA ASN A 205 -7.01 10.52 -13.02
C ASN A 205 -8.49 10.11 -12.92
N PRO A 206 -8.84 8.81 -12.97
CA PRO A 206 -10.22 8.39 -12.77
C PRO A 206 -10.66 8.52 -11.31
N ARG A 207 -9.72 8.83 -10.40
CA ARG A 207 -9.96 8.95 -8.97
C ARG A 207 -10.02 10.39 -8.48
N VAL A 208 -10.66 10.55 -7.32
CA VAL A 208 -10.69 11.80 -6.57
C VAL A 208 -9.74 11.65 -5.40
N GLU A 209 -8.49 12.08 -5.59
CA GLU A 209 -7.45 12.06 -4.57
C GLU A 209 -6.48 13.23 -4.79
N ALA A 210 -5.75 13.63 -3.74
CA ALA A 210 -4.73 14.66 -3.87
C ALA A 210 -3.59 14.14 -4.76
N ASP A 211 -3.33 14.84 -5.86
CA ASP A 211 -2.23 14.51 -6.76
C ASP A 211 -0.86 14.77 -6.12
N GLU A 212 -0.80 15.65 -5.12
CA GLU A 212 0.39 16.06 -4.40
C GLU A 212 0.02 16.38 -2.96
N HIS A 213 0.73 15.78 -1.99
CA HIS A 213 0.42 15.91 -0.58
C HIS A 213 1.65 15.61 0.28
N PRO A 214 1.75 16.18 1.50
CA PRO A 214 2.71 15.67 2.48
C PRO A 214 2.35 14.23 2.87
N PHE A 215 3.35 13.42 3.20
CA PHE A 215 3.13 12.03 3.63
C PHE A 215 4.24 11.56 4.57
N GLU A 216 3.97 11.60 5.86
CA GLU A 216 4.88 11.10 6.90
C GLU A 216 4.22 9.95 7.65
N ALA A 217 4.47 8.72 7.22
CA ALA A 217 3.95 7.53 7.89
C ALA A 217 4.94 7.00 8.92
N LEU A 218 4.48 6.84 10.16
CA LEU A 218 5.24 6.18 11.22
C LEU A 218 4.90 4.68 11.21
N TYR A 219 5.91 3.82 11.26
CA TYR A 219 5.77 2.35 11.17
C TYR A 219 6.82 1.65 12.04
N GLU A 220 6.97 2.14 13.27
CA GLU A 220 8.10 1.80 14.13
C GLU A 220 7.79 0.63 15.08
N LYS A 221 6.52 0.37 15.40
CA LYS A 221 6.12 -0.73 16.29
C LYS A 221 6.59 -2.08 15.74
N LEU A 222 6.43 -2.34 14.44
CA LEU A 222 6.86 -3.59 13.81
C LEU A 222 8.37 -3.86 14.03
N PRO A 223 9.28 -2.94 13.66
CA PRO A 223 10.71 -3.09 13.98
C PRO A 223 11.02 -3.10 15.48
N LYS A 224 10.55 -2.11 16.24
CA LYS A 224 10.97 -1.88 17.64
C LYS A 224 10.42 -2.93 18.60
N ASN A 225 9.15 -3.31 18.44
CA ASN A 225 8.46 -4.16 19.41
C ASN A 225 8.41 -5.63 18.97
N TYR A 226 8.48 -5.91 17.66
CA TYR A 226 8.33 -7.27 17.12
C TYR A 226 9.57 -7.77 16.34
N GLY A 227 10.64 -6.97 16.31
CA GLY A 227 11.91 -7.34 15.66
C GLY A 227 11.77 -7.59 14.15
N PHE A 228 10.78 -6.96 13.51
CA PHE A 228 10.60 -7.06 12.06
C PHE A 228 11.66 -6.22 11.34
N THR A 229 12.32 -6.83 10.36
CA THR A 229 13.22 -6.14 9.43
C THR A 229 12.81 -6.47 8.00
N PRO A 230 12.63 -5.47 7.12
CA PRO A 230 12.35 -5.72 5.71
C PRO A 230 13.45 -6.57 5.07
N LYS A 231 13.09 -7.68 4.43
CA LYS A 231 14.05 -8.56 3.75
C LYS A 231 14.00 -8.40 2.24
N VAL A 232 12.94 -7.79 1.72
CA VAL A 232 12.71 -7.68 0.29
C VAL A 232 12.98 -6.26 -0.19
N ASN A 233 14.02 -6.11 -1.01
CA ASN A 233 14.25 -4.89 -1.77
C ASN A 233 13.26 -4.81 -2.94
N ILE A 234 12.62 -3.65 -3.09
CA ILE A 234 11.59 -3.42 -4.11
C ILE A 234 12.09 -3.66 -5.55
N ALA A 235 13.31 -3.23 -5.89
CA ALA A 235 13.89 -3.43 -7.21
C ALA A 235 14.13 -4.91 -7.50
N LYS A 236 14.58 -5.67 -6.49
CA LYS A 236 14.77 -7.12 -6.59
C LYS A 236 13.45 -7.85 -6.78
N GLU A 237 12.38 -7.43 -6.11
CA GLU A 237 11.07 -8.03 -6.29
C GLU A 237 10.46 -7.70 -7.65
N ILE A 238 10.60 -6.46 -8.14
CA ILE A 238 10.18 -6.08 -9.50
C ILE A 238 10.92 -6.92 -10.54
N TYR A 239 12.23 -7.13 -10.39
CA TYR A 239 13.00 -8.02 -11.26
C TYR A 239 12.43 -9.44 -11.27
N ARG A 240 12.16 -10.02 -10.09
CA ARG A 240 11.54 -11.36 -9.98
C ARG A 240 10.16 -11.43 -10.61
N MET A 241 9.37 -10.37 -10.49
CA MET A 241 8.07 -10.27 -11.14
C MET A 241 8.24 -10.29 -12.66
N PHE A 242 9.19 -9.55 -13.23
CA PHE A 242 9.49 -9.63 -14.66
C PHE A 242 9.95 -11.03 -15.08
N GLU A 243 10.84 -11.70 -14.31
CA GLU A 243 11.27 -13.07 -14.61
C GLU A 243 10.09 -14.05 -14.66
N LEU A 244 9.15 -13.93 -13.71
CA LEU A 244 7.98 -14.79 -13.66
C LEU A 244 7.00 -14.47 -14.79
N LEU A 245 6.65 -13.20 -14.95
CA LEU A 245 5.59 -12.77 -15.86
C LEU A 245 6.02 -12.81 -17.34
N SER A 246 7.32 -12.76 -17.63
CA SER A 246 7.85 -12.90 -19.00
C SER A 246 7.84 -14.33 -19.52
N LYS A 247 7.53 -15.33 -18.68
CA LYS A 247 7.41 -16.73 -19.14
C LYS A 247 6.32 -16.83 -20.20
N PRO A 248 6.53 -17.55 -21.31
CA PRO A 248 5.62 -17.55 -22.46
C PRO A 248 4.15 -17.80 -22.10
N GLN A 249 3.88 -18.81 -21.26
CA GLN A 249 2.50 -19.17 -20.89
C GLN A 249 1.83 -18.11 -20.00
N ILE A 250 2.61 -17.33 -19.24
CA ILE A 250 2.08 -16.27 -18.38
C ILE A 250 1.89 -15.00 -19.20
N ARG A 251 2.85 -14.66 -20.06
CA ARG A 251 2.75 -13.53 -21.00
C ARG A 251 1.53 -13.64 -21.88
N GLU A 252 1.25 -14.82 -22.45
CA GLU A 252 0.04 -15.07 -23.26
C GLU A 252 -1.24 -14.76 -22.47
N ARG A 253 -1.33 -15.19 -21.21
CA ARG A 253 -2.47 -14.88 -20.35
C ARG A 253 -2.62 -13.40 -20.02
N ILE A 254 -1.52 -12.66 -19.86
CA ILE A 254 -1.56 -11.20 -19.68
C ILE A 254 -2.07 -10.56 -20.97
N GLU A 255 -1.58 -11.01 -22.13
CA GLU A 255 -1.98 -10.51 -23.45
C GLU A 255 -3.48 -10.68 -23.69
N GLU A 256 -4.04 -11.85 -23.38
CA GLU A 256 -5.48 -12.13 -23.44
C GLU A 256 -6.32 -11.16 -22.60
N LYS A 257 -5.77 -10.72 -21.45
CA LYS A 257 -6.48 -9.90 -20.46
C LYS A 257 -6.09 -8.42 -20.51
N LYS A 258 -5.24 -8.00 -21.44
CA LYS A 258 -4.72 -6.62 -21.51
C LYS A 258 -5.81 -5.55 -21.63
N HIS A 259 -6.95 -5.90 -22.20
CA HIS A 259 -8.12 -5.02 -22.34
C HIS A 259 -8.77 -4.62 -21.00
N LEU A 260 -8.47 -5.33 -19.91
CA LEU A 260 -8.95 -5.02 -18.54
C LEU A 260 -8.01 -4.09 -17.76
N ILE A 261 -6.84 -3.78 -18.31
CA ILE A 261 -5.82 -2.99 -17.61
C ILE A 261 -6.20 -1.51 -17.60
N ILE A 262 -6.67 -0.96 -18.72
CA ILE A 262 -6.95 0.48 -18.82
C ILE A 262 -8.24 0.82 -18.06
N PRO A 263 -8.24 1.82 -17.16
CA PRO A 263 -9.41 2.11 -16.34
C PRO A 263 -10.58 2.66 -17.13
N LYS A 264 -11.76 2.20 -16.77
CA LYS A 264 -13.07 2.68 -17.23
C LYS A 264 -13.96 3.14 -16.08
N THR A 265 -13.57 2.83 -14.85
CA THR A 265 -14.30 3.18 -13.63
C THR A 265 -13.88 4.56 -13.13
N TRP A 266 -14.79 5.54 -13.18
CA TRP A 266 -14.57 6.87 -12.62
C TRP A 266 -15.27 7.04 -11.27
N TRP A 267 -14.57 7.60 -10.28
CA TRP A 267 -15.18 7.91 -8.98
C TRP A 267 -16.27 8.99 -9.07
N SER A 268 -16.24 9.83 -10.11
CA SER A 268 -17.32 10.78 -10.42
C SER A 268 -18.61 10.11 -10.92
N GLY A 269 -18.61 8.81 -11.18
CA GLY A 269 -19.74 8.08 -11.78
C GLY A 269 -19.86 8.22 -13.30
N VAL A 270 -18.98 9.00 -13.94
CA VAL A 270 -18.95 9.16 -15.40
C VAL A 270 -18.48 7.87 -16.07
N LYS A 271 -19.17 7.46 -17.14
CA LYS A 271 -18.78 6.28 -17.93
C LYS A 271 -18.05 6.71 -19.19
N ARG A 272 -16.71 6.72 -19.15
CA ARG A 272 -15.85 6.96 -20.32
C ARG A 272 -14.51 6.26 -20.15
N GLU A 273 -13.79 6.07 -21.25
CA GLU A 273 -12.41 5.59 -21.18
C GLU A 273 -11.46 6.71 -20.75
N VAL A 274 -10.47 6.35 -19.94
CA VAL A 274 -9.40 7.27 -19.53
C VAL A 274 -8.53 7.61 -20.75
N LYS A 275 -8.33 8.90 -20.99
CA LYS A 275 -7.48 9.38 -22.09
C LYS A 275 -6.02 9.50 -21.66
N ARG A 276 -5.12 9.20 -22.59
CA ARG A 276 -3.71 9.60 -22.49
C ARG A 276 -3.58 11.10 -22.61
N LEU A 277 -2.85 11.72 -21.69
CA LEU A 277 -2.53 13.14 -21.71
C LEU A 277 -1.18 13.37 -22.41
N GLU A 278 -0.13 12.66 -21.98
CA GLU A 278 1.23 12.80 -22.55
C GLU A 278 2.09 11.55 -22.30
N LEU A 279 3.21 11.44 -23.01
CA LEU A 279 4.30 10.52 -22.67
C LEU A 279 5.30 11.26 -21.78
N LEU A 280 5.87 10.54 -20.81
CA LEU A 280 6.78 11.11 -19.82
C LEU A 280 8.18 10.48 -19.96
N ASP A 281 9.22 11.32 -19.92
CA ASP A 281 10.59 10.87 -19.66
C ASP A 281 10.97 11.26 -18.22
N LEU A 282 10.85 10.29 -17.31
CA LEU A 282 11.02 10.54 -15.88
C LEU A 282 12.47 10.70 -15.42
N LYS A 283 13.48 10.52 -16.29
CA LYS A 283 14.90 10.43 -15.88
C LYS A 283 15.40 11.60 -15.03
N GLU A 284 15.06 12.84 -15.38
CA GLU A 284 15.52 14.02 -14.64
C GLU A 284 14.62 14.35 -13.45
N GLU A 285 13.33 14.00 -13.51
CA GLU A 285 12.31 14.36 -12.52
C GLU A 285 12.40 13.55 -11.21
N ILE A 286 13.18 12.46 -11.18
CA ILE A 286 13.32 11.60 -9.98
C ILE A 286 14.23 12.22 -8.92
N LYS A 287 15.27 12.95 -9.33
CA LYS A 287 16.19 13.60 -8.38
C LYS A 287 15.41 14.57 -7.48
N GLU A 288 14.47 15.30 -8.05
CA GLU A 288 13.57 16.20 -7.32
C GLU A 288 12.68 15.43 -6.33
N ASP A 289 12.09 14.30 -6.73
CA ASP A 289 11.26 13.46 -5.84
C ASP A 289 12.09 12.85 -4.69
N GLU A 290 13.31 12.38 -4.96
CA GLU A 290 14.20 11.80 -3.94
C GLU A 290 14.63 12.83 -2.89
N GLU A 291 14.99 14.05 -3.33
CA GLU A 291 15.33 15.17 -2.45
C GLU A 291 14.10 15.64 -1.65
N ARG A 292 12.95 15.75 -2.30
CA ARG A 292 11.72 16.30 -1.72
C ARG A 292 11.15 15.44 -0.60
N TYR A 293 11.27 14.12 -0.70
CA TYR A 293 10.64 13.19 0.24
C TYR A 293 11.63 12.39 1.11
N LYS A 294 12.95 12.64 0.98
CA LYS A 294 14.03 12.00 1.79
C LYS A 294 13.92 10.47 1.87
N ILE A 295 13.50 9.83 0.78
CA ILE A 295 13.03 8.43 0.76
C ILE A 295 14.16 7.39 0.94
N TYR A 296 15.44 7.80 0.88
CA TYR A 296 16.59 6.93 1.17
C TYR A 296 17.20 7.12 2.56
N GLN A 297 16.62 7.95 3.43
CA GLN A 297 17.11 8.09 4.80
C GLN A 297 16.40 7.11 5.74
N ARG A 298 16.87 5.86 5.74
CA ARG A 298 17.04 5.01 6.94
C ARG A 298 17.92 3.81 6.62
#